data_AF-A0A2K5X1T9-F1
#
_entry.id   AF-A0A2K5X1T9-F1
#
_cell.length_a   1.000
_cell.length_b   1.000
_cell.length_c   1.000
_cell.angle_alpha   90.00
_cell.angle_beta   90.00
_cell.angle_gamma   90.00
#
_symmetry.space_group_name_H-M   'P 1'
#
loop_
_entity.id
_entity.type
_entity.pdbx_description
1 polymer ?
#
loop_
_entity_poly.entity_id
_entity_poly.type
_entity_poly.pdbx_seq_one_letter_code
_entity_poly.pdbx_strand_id
1 'polypeptide(L)'
;PRIDPYGFERPEDFDDAAYEKFFSSYLVTLTRRAIKWSRLLQGGSVPRSRTVKRYVRKGVPLEHRARVWMALSGAQAQMDQNPGYYHRLLQGDRNPRLEDAIRTDLNRTFPDNVKFRKTTEPCLQKTLYNVLLAYGHHNQGVGYCQGMNFIAGYLILITNNEEESFWLLDALVGRILPENIFRTWKLIHGHRRQAARELQGPAAGTGVSVPVSCVARLRTDSDSPFQS
;
A
#
# COMPACT_ATOMS: atom_id res chain seq x y z
N PRO A 1 -1.49 25.23 3.59
CA PRO A 1 -0.24 24.53 3.22
C PRO A 1 -0.47 23.67 1.97
N ARG A 2 0.39 23.77 0.95
CA ARG A 2 0.27 22.99 -0.31
C ARG A 2 0.54 21.49 -0.13
N ILE A 3 0.99 21.07 1.06
CA ILE A 3 1.35 19.68 1.39
C ILE A 3 0.44 19.19 2.51
N ASP A 4 -0.06 17.96 2.39
CA ASP A 4 -0.89 17.30 3.40
C ASP A 4 -0.06 16.73 4.58
N PRO A 5 -0.71 16.25 5.67
CA PRO A 5 0.00 15.68 6.82
C PRO A 5 0.88 14.45 6.53
N TYR A 6 0.71 13.81 5.37
CA TYR A 6 1.50 12.65 4.93
C TYR A 6 2.63 13.03 3.96
N GLY A 7 2.71 14.29 3.54
CA GLY A 7 3.73 14.78 2.63
C GLY A 7 3.31 14.78 1.16
N PHE A 8 2.04 14.59 0.83
CA PHE A 8 1.55 14.68 -0.55
C PHE A 8 1.22 16.12 -0.92
N GLU A 9 1.69 16.54 -2.09
CA GLU A 9 1.31 17.83 -2.65
C GLU A 9 -0.14 17.84 -3.13
N ARG A 10 -0.82 18.95 -2.87
CA ARG A 10 -2.18 19.20 -3.33
C ARG A 10 -2.15 19.61 -4.81
N PRO A 11 -3.13 19.16 -5.61
CA PRO A 11 -3.36 19.65 -6.97
C PRO A 11 -3.49 21.17 -7.04
N GLU A 12 -3.25 21.76 -8.21
CA GLU A 12 -3.37 23.22 -8.41
C GLU A 12 -4.81 23.72 -8.34
N ASP A 13 -5.77 22.87 -8.71
CA ASP A 13 -7.21 23.13 -8.67
C ASP A 13 -7.85 22.77 -7.32
N PHE A 14 -7.05 22.57 -6.28
CA PHE A 14 -7.54 22.22 -4.95
C PHE A 14 -8.30 23.39 -4.30
N ASP A 15 -9.56 23.16 -3.93
CA ASP A 15 -10.39 24.15 -3.23
C ASP A 15 -9.99 24.28 -1.75
N ASP A 16 -8.96 25.10 -1.50
CA ASP A 16 -8.47 25.39 -0.15
C ASP A 16 -9.54 26.03 0.74
N ALA A 17 -10.45 26.84 0.18
CA ALA A 17 -11.48 27.53 0.95
C ALA A 17 -12.56 26.56 1.46
N ALA A 18 -13.04 25.65 0.60
CA ALA A 18 -13.96 24.60 1.02
C ALA A 18 -13.32 23.64 2.02
N TYR A 19 -12.04 23.29 1.80
CA TYR A 19 -11.28 22.48 2.74
C TYR A 19 -11.18 23.15 4.11
N GLU A 20 -10.76 24.41 4.18
CA GLU A 20 -10.60 25.14 5.44
C GLU A 20 -11.94 25.28 6.18
N LYS A 21 -13.02 25.59 5.46
CA LYS A 21 -14.38 25.63 6.02
C LYS A 21 -14.79 24.28 6.63
N PHE A 22 -14.53 23.18 5.93
CA PHE A 22 -14.79 21.84 6.47
C PHE A 22 -13.90 21.56 7.70
N PHE A 23 -12.60 21.80 7.58
CA PHE A 23 -11.60 21.47 8.61
C PHE A 23 -11.80 22.28 9.89
N SER A 24 -12.18 23.54 9.83
CA SER A 24 -12.45 24.36 11.02
C SER A 24 -13.51 23.73 11.95
N SER A 25 -14.60 23.19 11.38
CA SER A 25 -15.62 22.46 12.14
C SER A 25 -15.14 21.08 12.60
N TYR A 26 -14.38 20.40 11.76
CA TYR A 26 -13.91 19.04 11.99
C TYR A 26 -12.79 18.98 13.04
N LEU A 27 -11.97 20.03 13.16
CA LEU A 27 -10.86 20.13 14.10
C LEU A 27 -11.33 19.91 15.53
N VAL A 28 -12.44 20.53 15.95
CA VAL A 28 -13.00 20.35 17.30
C VAL A 28 -13.34 18.88 17.58
N THR A 29 -13.82 18.16 16.55
CA THR A 29 -14.10 16.72 16.64
C THR A 29 -12.81 15.90 16.70
N LEU A 30 -11.81 16.24 15.88
CA LEU A 30 -10.49 15.59 15.88
C LEU A 30 -9.80 15.76 17.24
N THR A 31 -9.75 16.96 17.80
CA THR A 31 -9.15 17.25 19.11
C THR A 31 -9.82 16.43 20.21
N ARG A 32 -11.17 16.41 20.25
CA ARG A 32 -11.91 15.58 21.21
C ARG A 32 -11.60 14.09 21.08
N ARG A 33 -11.42 13.58 19.85
CA ARG A 33 -11.04 12.19 19.60
C ARG A 33 -9.59 11.93 20.04
N ALA A 34 -8.66 12.81 19.73
CA ALA A 34 -7.25 12.72 20.11
C ALA A 34 -7.08 12.63 21.63
N ILE A 35 -7.74 13.52 22.40
CA ILE A 35 -7.71 13.47 23.88
C ILE A 35 -8.22 12.12 24.41
N LYS A 36 -9.31 11.61 23.84
CA LYS A 36 -9.88 10.31 24.25
C LYS A 36 -8.95 9.15 23.94
N TRP A 37 -8.27 9.18 22.80
CA TRP A 37 -7.25 8.21 22.45
C TRP A 37 -6.03 8.28 23.37
N SER A 38 -5.51 9.48 23.63
CA SER A 38 -4.38 9.68 24.55
C SER A 38 -4.67 9.12 25.95
N ARG A 39 -5.86 9.39 26.51
CA ARG A 39 -6.29 8.80 27.80
C ARG A 39 -6.39 7.29 27.75
N LEU A 40 -6.93 6.73 26.67
CA LEU A 40 -7.05 5.28 26.49
C LEU A 40 -5.68 4.60 26.42
N LEU A 41 -4.69 5.27 25.84
CA LEU A 41 -3.35 4.75 25.58
C LEU A 41 -2.32 5.06 26.68
N GLN A 42 -2.72 5.79 27.74
CA GLN A 42 -1.85 6.07 28.90
C GLN A 42 -1.33 4.78 29.56
N GLY A 43 -2.12 3.70 29.57
CA GLY A 43 -1.75 2.42 30.18
C GLY A 43 -0.77 1.55 29.39
N GLY A 44 -0.04 2.10 28.41
CA GLY A 44 0.98 1.36 27.64
C GLY A 44 0.45 0.35 26.62
N SER A 45 -0.72 -0.24 26.83
CA SER A 45 -1.33 -1.25 25.95
C SER A 45 -2.56 -0.75 25.20
N VAL A 46 -2.92 -1.47 24.12
CA VAL A 46 -4.15 -1.23 23.34
C VAL A 46 -5.16 -2.33 23.69
N PRO A 47 -6.12 -2.08 24.61
CA PRO A 47 -7.01 -3.13 25.08
C PRO A 47 -7.99 -3.58 23.99
N ARG A 48 -8.14 -4.89 23.80
CA ARG A 48 -9.18 -5.45 22.92
C ARG A 48 -10.55 -5.33 23.58
N SER A 49 -11.20 -4.18 23.39
CA SER A 49 -12.50 -3.86 24.00
C SER A 49 -13.51 -3.33 22.97
N ARG A 50 -14.80 -3.40 23.31
CA ARG A 50 -15.89 -2.77 22.53
C ARG A 50 -15.64 -1.27 22.33
N THR A 51 -15.06 -0.60 23.32
CA THR A 51 -14.71 0.82 23.27
C THR A 51 -13.65 1.09 22.20
N VAL A 52 -12.55 0.33 22.20
CA VAL A 52 -11.49 0.47 21.17
C VAL A 52 -12.04 0.17 19.79
N LYS A 53 -12.84 -0.90 19.62
CA LYS A 53 -13.49 -1.21 18.34
C LYS A 53 -14.32 -0.04 17.80
N ARG A 54 -15.08 0.63 18.69
CA ARG A 54 -15.86 1.82 18.34
C ARG A 54 -14.96 3.01 17.98
N TYR A 55 -13.84 3.20 18.67
CA TYR A 55 -12.92 4.31 18.41
C TYR A 55 -12.20 4.12 17.07
N VAL A 56 -11.73 2.90 16.77
CA VAL A 56 -11.11 2.57 15.47
C VAL A 56 -12.06 2.89 14.31
N ARG A 57 -13.34 2.52 14.41
CA ARG A 57 -14.36 2.87 13.39
C ARG A 57 -14.59 4.38 13.23
N LYS A 58 -14.28 5.19 14.24
CA LYS A 58 -14.35 6.66 14.19
C LYS A 58 -13.03 7.28 13.73
N GLY A 59 -12.01 6.49 13.44
CA GLY A 59 -10.68 6.94 13.08
C GLY A 59 -9.72 6.97 14.27
N VAL A 60 -8.52 6.45 14.00
CA VAL A 60 -7.36 6.59 14.89
C VAL A 60 -6.62 7.89 14.49
N PRO A 61 -6.33 8.80 15.44
CA PRO A 61 -5.49 9.97 15.21
C PRO A 61 -4.12 9.58 14.67
N LEU A 62 -3.53 10.45 13.85
CA LEU A 62 -2.29 10.17 13.12
C LEU A 62 -1.18 9.71 14.05
N GLU A 63 -0.99 10.43 15.15
CA GLU A 63 0.04 10.19 16.16
C GLU A 63 -0.08 8.83 16.87
N HIS A 64 -1.27 8.21 16.83
CA HIS A 64 -1.54 6.92 17.48
C HIS A 64 -1.65 5.75 16.49
N ARG A 65 -1.65 6.01 15.18
CA ARG A 65 -1.90 4.96 14.16
C ARG A 65 -0.89 3.84 14.22
N ALA A 66 0.39 4.15 14.20
CA ALA A 66 1.46 3.14 14.22
C ALA A 66 1.29 2.17 15.40
N ARG A 67 1.27 2.71 16.63
CA ARG A 67 1.09 1.94 17.86
C ARG A 67 -0.20 1.13 17.87
N VAL A 68 -1.33 1.72 17.48
CA VAL A 68 -2.64 1.03 17.49
C VAL A 68 -2.68 -0.08 16.45
N TRP A 69 -2.15 0.16 15.25
CA TRP A 69 -2.14 -0.83 14.18
C TRP A 69 -1.19 -1.97 14.49
N MET A 70 0.01 -1.67 15.00
CA MET A 70 0.99 -2.67 15.44
C MET A 70 0.39 -3.61 16.50
N ALA A 71 -0.29 -3.05 17.50
CA ALA A 71 -0.91 -3.84 18.56
C ALA A 71 -2.12 -4.66 18.07
N LEU A 72 -3.05 -4.03 17.33
CA LEU A 72 -4.31 -4.69 16.96
C LEU A 72 -4.12 -5.78 15.89
N SER A 73 -3.23 -5.55 14.93
CA SER A 73 -2.87 -6.55 13.91
C SER A 73 -2.06 -7.71 14.46
N GLY A 74 -1.47 -7.55 15.66
CA GLY A 74 -0.52 -8.50 16.22
C GLY A 74 0.85 -8.45 15.55
N ALA A 75 1.13 -7.45 14.71
CA ALA A 75 2.45 -7.21 14.13
C ALA A 75 3.52 -6.97 15.21
N GLN A 76 3.18 -6.22 16.27
CA GLN A 76 4.10 -5.99 17.39
C GLN A 76 4.56 -7.30 18.03
N ALA A 77 3.62 -8.20 18.33
CA ALA A 77 3.93 -9.47 18.94
C ALA A 77 4.81 -10.35 18.02
N GLN A 78 4.60 -10.31 16.71
CA GLN A 78 5.45 -11.02 15.76
C GLN A 78 6.87 -10.44 15.70
N MET A 79 7.00 -9.11 15.69
CA MET A 79 8.29 -8.43 15.73
C MET A 79 9.07 -8.78 17.00
N ASP A 80 8.43 -8.66 18.17
CA ASP A 80 9.05 -8.93 19.46
C ASP A 80 9.51 -10.40 19.60
N GLN A 81 8.78 -11.34 18.99
CA GLN A 81 9.12 -12.77 18.98
C GLN A 81 10.25 -13.13 18.01
N ASN A 82 10.57 -12.26 17.05
CA ASN A 82 11.49 -12.55 15.96
C ASN A 82 12.63 -11.51 15.86
N PRO A 83 13.44 -11.32 16.91
CA PRO A 83 14.52 -10.34 16.90
C PRO A 83 15.53 -10.63 15.80
N GLY A 84 15.90 -9.58 15.06
CA GLY A 84 16.85 -9.65 13.94
C GLY A 84 16.34 -10.35 12.69
N TYR A 85 15.08 -10.80 12.66
CA TYR A 85 14.52 -11.52 11.51
C TYR A 85 14.46 -10.65 10.26
N TYR A 86 13.97 -9.41 10.38
CA TYR A 86 13.94 -8.46 9.27
C TYR A 86 15.32 -8.25 8.63
N HIS A 87 16.33 -8.05 9.47
CA HIS A 87 17.71 -7.84 9.03
C HIS A 87 18.29 -9.07 8.30
N ARG A 88 17.98 -10.29 8.78
CA ARG A 88 18.36 -11.52 8.09
C ARG A 88 17.71 -11.64 6.72
N LEU A 89 16.46 -11.22 6.55
CA LEU A 89 15.78 -11.23 5.25
C LEU A 89 16.47 -10.31 4.24
N LEU A 90 16.97 -9.15 4.68
CA LEU A 90 17.74 -8.23 3.83
C LEU A 90 19.11 -8.78 3.40
N GLN A 91 19.67 -9.71 4.18
CA GLN A 91 20.92 -10.41 3.87
C GLN A 91 20.72 -11.68 3.04
N GLY A 92 19.47 -12.04 2.74
CA GLY A 92 19.14 -13.23 1.96
C GLY A 92 19.67 -13.17 0.52
N ASP A 93 19.62 -14.34 -0.15
CA ASP A 93 20.09 -14.47 -1.52
C ASP A 93 19.42 -13.48 -2.47
N ARG A 94 20.22 -12.91 -3.37
CA ARG A 94 19.72 -11.94 -4.34
C ARG A 94 18.88 -12.65 -5.39
N ASN A 95 17.64 -12.19 -5.56
CA ASN A 95 16.76 -12.64 -6.63
C ASN A 95 16.57 -11.50 -7.65
N PRO A 96 17.29 -11.52 -8.79
CA PRO A 96 17.24 -10.43 -9.77
C PRO A 96 15.82 -10.14 -10.27
N ARG A 97 15.00 -11.17 -10.47
CA ARG A 97 13.62 -11.00 -10.94
C ARG A 97 12.74 -10.26 -9.93
N LEU A 98 12.95 -10.52 -8.65
CA LEU A 98 12.27 -9.82 -7.57
C LEU A 98 12.75 -8.37 -7.48
N GLU A 99 14.07 -8.16 -7.46
CA GLU A 99 14.66 -6.82 -7.39
C GLU A 99 14.21 -5.94 -8.57
N ASP A 100 14.23 -6.45 -9.80
CA ASP A 100 13.84 -5.70 -11.00
C ASP A 100 12.37 -5.30 -10.97
N ALA A 101 11.49 -6.20 -10.50
CA ALA A 101 10.07 -5.91 -10.34
C ALA A 101 9.84 -4.80 -9.31
N ILE A 102 10.55 -4.84 -8.18
CA ILE A 102 10.48 -3.80 -7.15
C ILE A 102 11.01 -2.47 -7.71
N ARG A 103 12.21 -2.46 -8.31
CA ARG A 103 12.85 -1.23 -8.85
C ARG A 103 11.98 -0.52 -9.89
N THR A 104 11.31 -1.28 -10.73
CA THR A 104 10.35 -0.75 -11.71
C THR A 104 9.23 0.03 -11.01
N ASP A 105 8.73 -0.50 -9.88
CA ASP A 105 7.61 0.09 -9.15
C ASP A 105 8.02 1.25 -8.24
N LEU A 106 9.24 1.27 -7.72
CA LEU A 106 9.76 2.38 -6.92
C LEU A 106 9.66 3.72 -7.64
N ASN A 107 10.05 3.77 -8.93
CA ASN A 107 10.07 5.01 -9.71
C ASN A 107 8.67 5.61 -9.93
N ARG A 108 7.61 4.80 -9.81
CA ARG A 108 6.20 5.21 -9.96
C ARG A 108 5.44 5.29 -8.63
N THR A 109 6.09 5.04 -7.50
CA THR A 109 5.44 5.08 -6.19
C THR A 109 5.49 6.48 -5.61
N PHE A 110 4.33 7.10 -5.44
CA PHE A 110 4.16 8.43 -4.81
C PHE A 110 5.06 9.53 -5.39
N PRO A 111 4.98 9.82 -6.71
CA PRO A 111 5.78 10.87 -7.33
C PRO A 111 5.56 12.26 -6.69
N ASP A 112 4.34 12.51 -6.20
CA ASP A 112 3.93 13.80 -5.62
C ASP A 112 4.18 13.87 -4.09
N ASN A 113 4.80 12.85 -3.50
CA ASN A 113 5.15 12.86 -2.08
C ASN A 113 6.57 13.38 -1.86
N VAL A 114 6.69 14.45 -1.07
CA VAL A 114 7.96 15.13 -0.83
C VAL A 114 9.03 14.24 -0.18
N LYS A 115 8.64 13.20 0.56
CA LYS A 115 9.56 12.24 1.22
C LYS A 115 10.06 11.13 0.28
N PHE A 116 9.40 10.93 -0.86
CA PHE A 116 9.78 9.93 -1.88
C PHE A 116 10.57 10.55 -3.04
N ARG A 117 10.81 11.85 -3.03
CA ARG A 117 11.65 12.54 -4.02
C ARG A 117 13.12 12.18 -3.84
N LYS A 118 13.81 11.93 -4.96
CA LYS A 118 15.25 11.60 -4.98
C LYS A 118 16.14 12.73 -4.45
N THR A 119 15.62 13.96 -4.44
CA THR A 119 16.30 15.16 -3.94
C THR A 119 16.17 15.35 -2.42
N THR A 120 15.33 14.56 -1.75
CA THR A 120 15.07 14.66 -0.31
C THR A 120 16.03 13.75 0.46
N GLU A 121 16.58 14.22 1.59
CA GLU A 121 17.42 13.41 2.48
C GLU A 121 16.81 13.36 3.89
N PRO A 122 16.47 12.18 4.45
CA PRO A 122 16.55 10.86 3.81
C PRO A 122 15.40 10.60 2.84
N CYS A 123 15.72 9.99 1.70
CA CYS A 123 14.73 9.55 0.71
C CYS A 123 14.13 8.19 1.11
N LEU A 124 12.80 8.12 1.18
CA LEU A 124 12.08 6.89 1.57
C LEU A 124 12.09 5.79 0.51
N GLN A 125 12.60 6.02 -0.71
CA GLN A 125 12.67 4.98 -1.75
C GLN A 125 13.55 3.80 -1.32
N LYS A 126 14.64 4.05 -0.58
CA LYS A 126 15.51 2.99 -0.06
C LYS A 126 14.78 2.15 1.00
N THR A 127 14.08 2.81 1.92
CA THR A 127 13.25 2.13 2.93
C THR A 127 12.14 1.30 2.28
N LEU A 128 11.46 1.85 1.27
CA LEU A 128 10.45 1.12 0.52
C LEU A 128 11.04 -0.11 -0.19
N TYR A 129 12.20 0.04 -0.83
CA TYR A 129 12.92 -1.08 -1.44
C TYR A 129 13.20 -2.20 -0.42
N ASN A 130 13.79 -1.84 0.73
CA ASN A 130 14.14 -2.80 1.77
C ASN A 130 12.91 -3.56 2.30
N VAL A 131 11.82 -2.85 2.61
CA VAL A 131 10.58 -3.47 3.10
C VAL A 131 10.00 -4.46 2.07
N LEU A 132 9.94 -4.08 0.80
CA LEU A 132 9.41 -4.93 -0.26
C LEU A 132 10.32 -6.13 -0.55
N LEU A 133 11.64 -5.94 -0.51
CA LEU A 133 12.61 -7.01 -0.69
C LEU A 133 12.50 -8.04 0.44
N ALA A 134 12.50 -7.57 1.70
CA ALA A 134 12.33 -8.42 2.86
C ALA A 134 11.01 -9.19 2.79
N TYR A 135 9.91 -8.55 2.40
CA TYR A 135 8.63 -9.21 2.23
C TYR A 135 8.67 -10.30 1.15
N GLY A 136 9.28 -10.01 0.00
CA GLY A 136 9.43 -10.99 -1.08
C GLY A 136 10.25 -12.22 -0.67
N HIS A 137 11.25 -12.04 0.20
CA HIS A 137 12.03 -13.14 0.79
C HIS A 137 11.24 -13.90 1.87
N HIS A 138 10.47 -13.18 2.69
CA HIS A 138 9.65 -13.75 3.76
C HIS A 138 8.59 -14.72 3.21
N ASN A 139 7.88 -14.33 2.16
CA ASN A 139 6.81 -15.13 1.57
C ASN A 139 7.06 -15.42 0.09
N GLN A 140 7.92 -16.39 -0.19
CA GLN A 140 8.30 -16.75 -1.58
C GLN A 140 7.12 -17.25 -2.42
N GLY A 141 6.08 -17.82 -1.79
CA GLY A 141 4.89 -18.32 -2.49
C GLY A 141 4.06 -17.21 -3.12
N VAL A 142 3.90 -16.08 -2.43
CA VAL A 142 3.27 -14.87 -2.99
C VAL A 142 4.30 -14.05 -3.78
N GLY A 143 5.49 -13.88 -3.19
CA GLY A 143 6.54 -12.98 -3.64
C GLY A 143 6.07 -11.53 -3.62
N TYR A 144 6.68 -10.70 -4.46
CA TYR A 144 6.21 -9.35 -4.72
C TYR A 144 5.11 -9.33 -5.78
N CYS A 145 4.01 -8.65 -5.47
CA CYS A 145 2.94 -8.35 -6.41
C CYS A 145 2.88 -6.83 -6.65
N GLN A 146 2.64 -6.42 -7.90
CA GLN A 146 2.40 -5.02 -8.23
C GLN A 146 1.25 -4.47 -7.37
N GLY A 147 1.37 -3.25 -6.87
CA GLY A 147 0.41 -2.63 -5.95
C GLY A 147 0.81 -2.72 -4.48
N MET A 148 1.62 -3.72 -4.10
CA MET A 148 2.15 -3.82 -2.73
C MET A 148 3.06 -2.64 -2.37
N ASN A 149 3.73 -2.04 -3.36
CA ASN A 149 4.52 -0.83 -3.21
C ASN A 149 3.75 0.35 -2.61
N PHE A 150 2.49 0.57 -3.01
CA PHE A 150 1.69 1.66 -2.46
C PHE A 150 1.25 1.38 -1.02
N ILE A 151 0.91 0.13 -0.72
CA ILE A 151 0.56 -0.30 0.64
C ILE A 151 1.77 -0.12 1.56
N ALA A 152 2.93 -0.68 1.18
CA ALA A 152 4.16 -0.57 1.93
C ALA A 152 4.58 0.90 2.13
N GLY A 153 4.50 1.72 1.08
CA GLY A 153 4.81 3.14 1.17
C GLY A 153 3.90 3.89 2.14
N TYR A 154 2.59 3.61 2.15
CA TYR A 154 1.67 4.19 3.13
C TYR A 154 1.98 3.75 4.57
N LEU A 155 2.33 2.47 4.76
CA LEU A 155 2.74 1.97 6.08
C LEU A 155 3.99 2.69 6.58
N ILE A 156 5.00 2.89 5.71
CA ILE A 156 6.23 3.64 6.04
C ILE A 156 5.90 5.09 6.45
N LEU A 157 4.99 5.77 5.74
CA LEU A 157 4.58 7.13 6.08
C LEU A 157 3.87 7.22 7.44
N ILE A 158 3.24 6.13 7.90
CA ILE A 158 2.47 6.08 9.14
C ILE A 158 3.33 5.66 10.32
N THR A 159 4.20 4.68 10.15
CA THR A 159 5.07 4.15 11.21
C THR A 159 6.30 5.02 11.42
N ASN A 160 6.82 5.63 10.34
CA ASN A 160 8.15 6.23 10.33
C ASN A 160 9.24 5.26 10.84
N ASN A 161 9.04 3.95 10.65
CA ASN A 161 9.94 2.89 11.06
C ASN A 161 9.93 1.76 10.01
N GLU A 162 11.10 1.42 9.50
CA GLU A 162 11.29 0.45 8.43
C GLU A 162 10.83 -0.97 8.83
N GLU A 163 11.24 -1.47 9.99
CA GLU A 163 10.92 -2.83 10.44
C GLU A 163 9.45 -2.96 10.86
N GLU A 164 8.88 -1.95 11.55
CA GLU A 164 7.44 -1.94 11.87
C GLU A 164 6.58 -1.99 10.60
N SER A 165 7.00 -1.29 9.55
CA SER A 165 6.30 -1.29 8.26
C SER A 165 6.28 -2.67 7.62
N PHE A 166 7.38 -3.41 7.72
CA PHE A 166 7.47 -4.78 7.26
C PHE A 166 6.48 -5.69 8.02
N TRP A 167 6.46 -5.62 9.35
CA TRP A 167 5.56 -6.46 10.15
C TRP A 167 4.08 -6.12 9.96
N LEU A 168 3.75 -4.85 9.72
CA LEU A 168 2.39 -4.46 9.33
C LEU A 168 2.02 -4.97 7.94
N LEU A 169 2.95 -4.93 6.99
CA LEU A 169 2.72 -5.46 5.65
C LEU A 169 2.49 -6.98 5.71
N ASP A 170 3.28 -7.70 6.50
CA ASP A 170 3.08 -9.12 6.78
C ASP A 170 1.71 -9.40 7.39
N ALA A 171 1.34 -8.70 8.47
CA ALA A 171 0.04 -8.89 9.09
C ALA A 171 -1.11 -8.60 8.11
N LEU A 172 -0.97 -7.56 7.29
CA LEU A 172 -2.01 -7.15 6.35
C LEU A 172 -2.17 -8.16 5.22
N VAL A 173 -1.09 -8.52 4.54
CA VAL A 173 -1.12 -9.37 3.34
C VAL A 173 -1.19 -10.85 3.69
N GLY A 174 -0.50 -11.27 4.75
CA GLY A 174 -0.42 -12.67 5.16
C GLY A 174 -1.59 -13.16 6.00
N ARG A 175 -2.28 -12.27 6.74
CA ARG A 175 -3.30 -12.70 7.73
C ARG A 175 -4.64 -11.98 7.64
N ILE A 176 -4.66 -10.69 7.29
CA ILE A 176 -5.89 -9.88 7.34
C ILE A 176 -6.63 -9.91 6.00
N LEU A 177 -5.91 -9.79 4.90
CA LEU A 177 -6.49 -9.85 3.57
C LEU A 177 -6.74 -11.32 3.18
N PRO A 178 -7.87 -11.63 2.52
CA PRO A 178 -8.12 -12.96 1.97
C PRO A 178 -6.93 -13.43 1.12
N GLU A 179 -6.45 -14.65 1.36
CA GLU A 179 -5.24 -15.21 0.71
C GLU A 179 -5.29 -15.18 -0.82
N ASN A 180 -6.49 -15.14 -1.38
CA ASN A 180 -6.71 -15.11 -2.82
C ASN A 180 -6.55 -13.73 -3.45
N ILE A 181 -6.52 -12.61 -2.71
CA ILE A 181 -6.46 -11.27 -3.33
C ILE A 181 -5.20 -11.13 -4.19
N PHE A 182 -4.02 -11.27 -3.60
CA PHE A 182 -2.77 -11.08 -4.35
C PHE A 182 -2.43 -12.26 -5.26
N ARG A 183 -2.85 -13.47 -4.91
CA ARG A 183 -2.70 -14.65 -5.78
C ARG A 183 -3.54 -14.50 -7.05
N THR A 184 -4.80 -14.09 -6.92
CA THR A 184 -5.70 -13.84 -8.06
C THR A 184 -5.24 -12.63 -8.86
N TRP A 185 -4.78 -11.56 -8.21
CA TRP A 185 -4.23 -10.39 -8.90
C TRP A 185 -2.99 -10.76 -9.73
N LYS A 186 -2.09 -11.57 -9.16
CA LYS A 186 -0.91 -12.08 -9.88
C LYS A 186 -1.30 -12.98 -11.05
N LEU A 187 -2.36 -13.79 -10.94
CA LEU A 187 -2.90 -14.57 -12.05
C LEU A 187 -3.48 -13.67 -13.14
N ILE A 188 -4.34 -12.71 -12.80
CA ILE A 188 -4.96 -11.79 -13.77
C ILE A 188 -3.90 -10.97 -14.51
N HIS A 189 -2.94 -10.40 -13.78
CA HIS A 189 -1.86 -9.63 -14.39
C HIS A 189 -0.82 -10.49 -15.10
N GLY A 190 -0.60 -11.73 -14.64
CA GLY A 190 0.20 -12.75 -15.32
C GLY A 190 -0.40 -13.10 -16.68
N HIS A 191 -1.70 -13.40 -16.73
CA HIS A 191 -2.43 -13.68 -17.97
C HIS A 191 -2.44 -12.46 -18.91
N ARG A 192 -2.59 -11.23 -18.38
CA ARG A 192 -2.47 -10.01 -19.21
C ARG A 192 -1.07 -9.84 -19.79
N ARG A 193 0.00 -10.15 -19.06
CA ARG A 193 1.39 -10.12 -19.56
C ARG A 193 1.67 -11.22 -20.58
N GLN A 194 1.08 -12.40 -20.41
CA GLN A 194 1.22 -13.52 -21.33
C GLN A 194 0.45 -13.28 -22.64
N ALA A 195 -0.80 -12.82 -22.56
CA ALA A 195 -1.58 -12.41 -23.73
C ALA A 195 -0.92 -11.27 -24.52
N ALA A 196 -0.31 -10.29 -23.83
CA ALA A 196 0.45 -9.22 -24.49
C ALA A 196 1.74 -9.72 -25.17
N ARG A 197 2.40 -10.75 -24.62
CA ARG A 197 3.57 -11.40 -25.23
C ARG A 197 3.20 -12.29 -26.41
N GLU A 198 2.08 -12.99 -26.34
CA GLU A 198 1.55 -13.81 -27.45
C GLU A 198 1.11 -12.94 -28.64
N LEU A 199 0.62 -11.73 -28.38
CA LEU A 199 0.36 -10.70 -29.40
C LEU A 199 1.63 -10.06 -30.00
N GLN A 200 2.81 -10.28 -29.39
CA GLN A 200 4.11 -9.72 -29.81
C GLN A 200 5.13 -10.81 -30.19
N GLY A 201 4.70 -12.07 -30.30
CA GLY A 201 5.53 -13.16 -30.83
C GLY A 201 5.87 -12.94 -32.31
N PRO A 202 6.99 -13.50 -32.81
CA PRO A 202 7.44 -13.23 -34.16
C PRO A 202 6.38 -13.73 -35.14
N ALA A 203 5.93 -12.84 -36.02
CA ALA A 203 5.16 -13.18 -37.21
C ALA A 203 6.04 -14.07 -38.12
N ALA A 204 6.17 -15.34 -37.76
CA ALA A 204 6.78 -16.35 -38.59
C ALA A 204 5.70 -16.85 -39.58
N GLY A 205 5.62 -16.16 -40.71
CA GLY A 205 5.60 -16.85 -42.01
C GLY A 205 4.40 -17.71 -42.39
N THR A 206 3.16 -17.38 -41.99
CA THR A 206 1.99 -17.89 -42.73
C THR A 206 1.01 -16.75 -43.00
N GLY A 207 0.86 -16.42 -44.28
CA GLY A 207 0.01 -15.34 -44.77
C GLY A 207 -1.47 -15.66 -44.62
N VAL A 208 -2.00 -15.50 -43.40
CA VAL A 208 -3.44 -15.39 -43.18
C VAL A 208 -3.71 -14.06 -42.49
N SER A 209 -4.28 -13.13 -43.25
CA SER A 209 -4.79 -11.86 -42.75
C SER A 209 -5.96 -12.12 -41.81
N VAL A 210 -5.77 -11.89 -40.52
CA VAL A 210 -6.91 -11.83 -39.58
C VAL A 210 -7.62 -10.49 -39.82
N PRO A 211 -8.93 -10.47 -40.16
CA PRO A 211 -9.63 -9.23 -40.45
C PRO A 211 -9.74 -8.36 -39.20
N VAL A 212 -9.55 -7.05 -39.37
CA VAL A 212 -9.63 -6.00 -38.32
C VAL A 212 -11.01 -5.92 -37.65
N SER A 213 -12.02 -6.67 -38.13
CA SER A 213 -13.38 -6.69 -37.60
C SER A 213 -13.54 -7.41 -36.25
N CYS A 214 -12.58 -8.23 -35.80
CA CYS A 214 -12.70 -8.93 -34.50
C CYS A 214 -12.25 -8.08 -33.30
N VAL A 215 -11.56 -6.95 -33.50
CA VAL A 215 -11.06 -6.09 -32.41
C VAL A 215 -12.11 -5.06 -31.95
N ALA A 216 -13.19 -4.85 -32.70
CA ALA A 216 -14.18 -3.82 -32.41
C ALA A 216 -15.34 -4.25 -31.48
N ARG A 217 -15.46 -5.52 -31.09
CA ARG A 217 -16.66 -6.02 -30.37
C ARG A 217 -16.50 -6.13 -28.84
N LEU A 218 -15.57 -5.38 -28.24
CA LEU A 218 -15.41 -5.27 -26.77
C LEU A 218 -15.39 -3.82 -26.26
N ARG A 219 -15.82 -2.83 -27.07
CA ARG A 219 -15.76 -1.41 -26.70
C ARG A 219 -17.10 -0.66 -26.69
N THR A 220 -18.22 -1.36 -26.87
CA THR A 220 -19.56 -0.75 -26.78
C THR A 220 -20.50 -1.73 -26.10
N ASP A 221 -20.56 -1.66 -24.77
CA ASP A 221 -21.72 -2.06 -23.97
C ASP A 221 -21.57 -1.35 -22.63
N SER A 222 -21.71 -0.02 -22.71
CA SER A 222 -22.05 0.82 -21.60
C SER A 222 -23.28 1.60 -22.03
N ASP A 223 -24.44 0.97 -21.88
CA ASP A 223 -25.72 1.67 -21.78
C ASP A 223 -26.59 0.95 -20.74
N SER A 224 -26.91 1.70 -19.69
CA SER A 224 -27.94 1.40 -18.69
C SER A 224 -29.30 1.23 -19.36
N PRO A 225 -30.19 0.37 -18.85
CA PRO A 225 -31.38 0.95 -18.23
C PRO A 225 -31.96 0.11 -17.10
N PHE A 226 -32.26 0.71 -15.95
CA PHE A 226 -33.41 0.29 -15.14
C PHE A 226 -33.98 1.50 -14.39
N GLN A 227 -34.95 2.14 -15.05
CA GLN A 227 -36.13 2.71 -14.40
C GLN A 227 -37.20 1.62 -14.35
N SER A 228 -37.65 1.28 -13.15
CA SER A 228 -39.03 0.98 -12.75
C SER A 228 -39.03 0.64 -11.26
#